data_AF-A0A4P2Q7S6-F1
#
_entry.id   AF-A0A4P2Q7S6-F1
#
_cell.length_a   1.000
_cell.length_b   1.000
_cell.length_c   1.000
_cell.angle_alpha   90.00
_cell.angle_beta   90.00
_cell.angle_gamma   90.00
#
_symmetry.space_group_name_H-M   'P 1'
#
loop_
_entity.id
_entity.type
_entity.pdbx_description
1 polymer ?
#
loop_
_entity_poly.entity_id
_entity_poly.type
_entity_poly.pdbx_seq_one_letter_code
_entity_poly.pdbx_strand_id
1 'polypeptide(L)'
;MKHSVSDLLDVVYRYYLRGIDGIEQADIQRYKETEEYGRLVAARRLAAADERWPALLRRIEGRFPDSHVMNDSLHLPTGSLDACYSFSFSLAATGRTLWFKISFLAPYYIVYGYRRVQFVRQPERFRTVVGGTKFFVPRSPRDPRLVSNSDEERLTSVTFDESYIDFELSADELPYLEWIARDIEATFGCERMPPEIGVVLVPDVTVNLPTVGDARLYDCLFTAGAEWVPSSGECQQV
;
A
#
# COMPACT_ATOMS: atom_id res chain seq x y z
N MET A 1 -12.61 11.27 17.08
CA MET A 1 -11.72 10.10 17.15
C MET A 1 -12.29 9.10 18.15
N LYS A 2 -12.63 7.91 17.67
CA LYS A 2 -13.37 6.88 18.43
C LYS A 2 -12.50 6.07 19.39
N HIS A 3 -11.20 6.01 19.13
CA HIS A 3 -10.24 5.19 19.87
C HIS A 3 -8.99 6.01 20.17
N SER A 4 -8.37 5.79 21.34
CA SER A 4 -7.02 6.24 21.61
C SER A 4 -6.00 5.40 20.86
N VAL A 5 -4.74 5.86 20.79
CA VAL A 5 -3.63 5.06 20.24
C VAL A 5 -3.49 3.74 21.00
N SER A 6 -3.65 3.76 22.33
CA SER A 6 -3.57 2.54 23.16
C SER A 6 -4.65 1.53 22.77
N ASP A 7 -5.88 1.97 22.55
CA ASP A 7 -6.98 1.08 22.16
C ASP A 7 -6.71 0.44 20.78
N LEU A 8 -6.11 1.19 19.86
CA LEU A 8 -5.71 0.69 18.54
C LEU A 8 -4.57 -0.32 18.63
N LEU A 9 -3.60 -0.10 19.51
CA LEU A 9 -2.54 -1.07 19.78
C LEU A 9 -3.10 -2.38 20.36
N ASP A 10 -4.06 -2.30 21.28
CA ASP A 10 -4.74 -3.48 21.82
C ASP A 10 -5.48 -4.28 20.73
N VAL A 11 -6.10 -3.59 19.76
CA VAL A 11 -6.66 -4.24 18.57
C VAL A 11 -5.57 -4.94 17.77
N VAL A 12 -4.45 -4.27 17.48
CA VAL A 12 -3.34 -4.85 16.72
C VAL A 12 -2.77 -6.08 17.41
N TYR A 13 -2.50 -6.02 18.71
CA TYR A 13 -1.95 -7.16 19.47
C TYR A 13 -2.91 -8.35 19.59
N ARG A 14 -4.19 -8.16 19.24
CA ARG A 14 -5.13 -9.27 19.11
C ARG A 14 -4.96 -10.05 17.80
N TYR A 15 -4.32 -9.50 16.77
CA TYR A 15 -4.22 -10.13 15.46
C TYR A 15 -2.78 -10.37 15.01
N TYR A 16 -1.82 -9.72 15.66
CA TYR A 16 -0.42 -9.78 15.32
C TYR A 16 0.41 -10.20 16.53
N LEU A 17 1.29 -11.18 16.31
CA LEU A 17 2.18 -11.68 17.35
C LEU A 17 3.33 -10.70 17.58
N ARG A 18 3.68 -10.50 18.84
CA ARG A 18 4.76 -9.59 19.25
C ARG A 18 6.13 -10.29 19.25
N GLY A 19 7.17 -9.56 18.88
CA GLY A 19 8.57 -9.95 19.05
C GLY A 19 9.09 -11.01 18.06
N ILE A 20 8.42 -11.22 16.92
CA ILE A 20 8.90 -12.10 15.85
C ILE A 20 9.54 -11.26 14.74
N ASP A 21 10.76 -11.61 14.33
CA ASP A 21 11.50 -10.85 13.31
C ASP A 21 11.01 -11.11 11.89
N GLY A 22 10.38 -12.25 11.62
CA GLY A 22 9.74 -12.54 10.33
C GLY A 22 10.71 -12.61 9.13
N ILE A 23 12.01 -12.40 9.37
CA ILE A 23 13.10 -12.49 8.40
C ILE A 23 13.38 -13.97 8.04
N GLU A 24 13.23 -14.88 9.01
CA GLU A 24 13.46 -16.31 8.78
C GLU A 24 12.17 -17.06 8.39
N GLN A 25 12.29 -17.98 7.42
CA GLN A 25 11.16 -18.79 6.96
C GLN A 25 10.54 -19.65 8.09
N ALA A 26 11.36 -20.07 9.07
CA ALA A 26 10.91 -20.77 10.25
C ALA A 26 10.00 -19.91 11.14
N ASP A 27 10.29 -18.61 11.26
CA ASP A 27 9.49 -17.66 12.04
C ASP A 27 8.15 -17.34 11.36
N ILE A 28 8.14 -17.23 10.03
CA ILE A 28 6.89 -17.11 9.26
C ILE A 28 5.99 -18.33 9.49
N GLN A 29 6.58 -19.53 9.51
CA GLN A 29 5.81 -20.76 9.74
C GLN A 29 5.26 -20.82 11.17
N ARG A 30 6.10 -20.51 12.17
CA ARG A 30 5.65 -20.39 13.57
C ARG A 30 4.54 -19.37 13.73
N TYR A 31 4.65 -18.21 13.09
CA TYR A 31 3.60 -17.18 13.12
C TYR A 31 2.26 -17.71 12.59
N LYS A 32 2.27 -18.48 11.50
CA LYS A 32 1.05 -19.08 10.92
C LYS A 32 0.35 -20.09 11.83
N GLU A 33 1.06 -20.64 12.81
CA GLU A 33 0.55 -21.60 13.78
C GLU A 33 -0.04 -20.91 15.03
N THR A 34 0.08 -19.58 15.14
CA THR A 34 -0.41 -18.81 16.29
C THR A 34 -1.93 -18.58 16.27
N GLU A 35 -2.50 -18.35 17.44
CA GLU A 35 -3.91 -17.98 17.57
C GLU A 35 -4.20 -16.59 17.00
N GLU A 36 -3.24 -15.66 17.08
CA GLU A 36 -3.30 -14.33 16.49
C GLU A 36 -3.49 -14.42 14.97
N TYR A 37 -2.65 -15.22 14.30
CA TYR A 37 -2.78 -15.44 12.86
C TYR A 37 -4.10 -16.11 12.51
N GLY A 38 -4.53 -17.11 13.31
CA GLY A 38 -5.83 -17.75 13.15
C GLY A 38 -7.00 -16.77 13.23
N ARG A 39 -6.98 -15.84 14.21
CA ARG A 39 -7.95 -14.75 14.34
C ARG A 39 -7.96 -13.84 13.12
N LEU A 40 -6.79 -13.47 12.59
CA LEU A 40 -6.68 -12.59 11.43
C LEU A 40 -7.22 -13.25 10.15
N VAL A 41 -6.89 -14.53 9.93
CA VAL A 41 -7.42 -15.32 8.81
C VAL A 41 -8.95 -15.46 8.90
N ALA A 42 -9.48 -15.68 10.10
CA ALA A 42 -10.92 -15.73 10.32
C ALA A 42 -11.58 -14.38 10.02
N ALA A 43 -10.99 -13.27 10.48
CA ALA A 43 -11.48 -11.92 10.18
C ALA A 43 -11.52 -11.63 8.68
N ARG A 44 -10.49 -12.01 7.92
CA ARG A 44 -10.47 -11.88 6.44
C ARG A 44 -11.59 -12.65 5.77
N ARG A 45 -11.82 -13.90 6.18
CA ARG A 45 -12.87 -14.75 5.60
C ARG A 45 -14.27 -14.22 5.95
N LEU A 46 -14.46 -13.73 7.17
CA LEU A 46 -15.70 -13.06 7.57
C LEU A 46 -15.93 -11.80 6.75
N ALA A 47 -14.89 -10.98 6.57
CA ALA A 47 -14.96 -9.78 5.76
C ALA A 47 -15.31 -10.10 4.30
N ALA A 48 -14.70 -11.15 3.73
CA ALA A 48 -14.98 -11.60 2.37
C ALA A 48 -16.43 -12.06 2.13
N ALA A 49 -17.10 -12.54 3.18
CA ALA A 49 -18.49 -12.97 3.14
C ALA A 49 -19.49 -11.81 3.39
N ASP A 50 -19.02 -10.62 3.74
CA ASP A 50 -19.87 -9.47 4.05
C ASP A 50 -20.48 -8.87 2.76
N GLU A 51 -21.79 -9.03 2.60
CA GLU A 51 -22.54 -8.53 1.44
C GLU A 51 -22.55 -7.00 1.32
N ARG A 52 -22.25 -6.28 2.41
CA ARG A 52 -22.14 -4.82 2.40
C ARG A 52 -21.03 -4.34 1.49
N TRP A 53 -19.93 -5.09 1.37
CA TRP A 53 -18.79 -4.75 0.53
C TRP A 53 -19.13 -4.68 -0.97
N PRO A 54 -19.60 -5.76 -1.62
CA PRO A 54 -19.99 -5.69 -3.03
C PRO A 54 -21.19 -4.75 -3.26
N ALA A 55 -22.06 -4.55 -2.26
CA ALA A 55 -23.14 -3.56 -2.36
C ALA A 55 -22.61 -2.12 -2.41
N LEU A 56 -21.59 -1.77 -1.61
CA LEU A 56 -20.92 -0.48 -1.67
C LEU A 56 -20.30 -0.24 -3.04
N LEU A 57 -19.53 -1.20 -3.56
CA LEU A 57 -18.87 -1.06 -4.87
C LEU A 57 -19.90 -0.80 -5.99
N ARG A 58 -21.01 -1.55 -6.01
CA ARG A 58 -22.09 -1.33 -6.99
C ARG A 58 -22.73 0.06 -6.89
N ARG A 59 -22.86 0.63 -5.67
CA ARG A 59 -23.38 2.00 -5.50
C ARG A 59 -22.39 3.04 -6.03
N ILE A 60 -21.10 2.84 -5.79
CA ILE A 60 -20.04 3.71 -6.34
C ILE A 60 -20.05 3.67 -7.87
N GLU A 61 -20.05 2.47 -8.47
CA GLU A 61 -20.13 2.28 -9.92
C GLU A 61 -21.40 2.91 -10.52
N GLY A 62 -22.55 2.69 -9.89
CA GLY A 62 -23.82 3.29 -10.33
C GLY A 62 -23.85 4.81 -10.22
N ARG A 63 -23.13 5.39 -9.25
CA ARG A 63 -23.02 6.84 -9.07
C ARG A 63 -22.08 7.49 -10.09
N PHE A 64 -20.99 6.81 -10.43
CA PHE A 64 -19.91 7.32 -11.28
C PHE A 64 -19.66 6.38 -12.47
N PRO A 65 -20.59 6.32 -13.44
CA PRO A 65 -20.52 5.35 -14.54
C PRO A 65 -19.31 5.58 -15.48
N ASP A 66 -18.79 6.81 -15.53
CA ASP A 66 -17.63 7.17 -16.35
C ASP A 66 -16.28 6.91 -15.65
N SER A 67 -16.30 6.42 -14.41
CA SER A 67 -15.11 6.11 -13.61
C SER A 67 -14.92 4.61 -13.47
N HIS A 68 -13.66 4.19 -13.37
CA HIS A 68 -13.34 2.77 -13.22
C HIS A 68 -13.08 2.44 -11.74
N VAL A 69 -13.89 1.55 -11.19
CA VAL A 69 -13.75 0.98 -9.85
C VAL A 69 -13.08 -0.39 -9.96
N MET A 70 -12.00 -0.62 -9.21
CA MET A 70 -11.35 -1.93 -9.13
C MET A 70 -11.44 -2.48 -7.71
N ASN A 71 -11.95 -3.70 -7.56
CA ASN A 71 -11.99 -4.41 -6.28
C ASN A 71 -10.64 -5.10 -6.03
N ASP A 72 -9.84 -4.57 -5.11
CA ASP A 72 -8.53 -5.13 -4.75
C ASP A 72 -8.62 -6.20 -3.64
N SER A 73 -9.81 -6.39 -3.05
CA SER A 73 -10.07 -7.37 -1.98
C SER A 73 -10.48 -8.76 -2.44
N LEU A 74 -10.32 -9.09 -3.72
CA LEU A 74 -10.64 -10.42 -4.26
C LEU A 74 -9.86 -11.57 -3.61
N HIS A 75 -8.75 -11.25 -2.93
CA HIS A 75 -7.89 -12.22 -2.25
C HIS A 75 -8.37 -12.61 -0.84
N LEU A 76 -9.24 -11.82 -0.19
CA LEU A 76 -9.70 -12.05 1.19
C LEU A 76 -10.32 -13.44 1.45
N PRO A 77 -11.11 -14.06 0.53
CA PRO A 77 -11.66 -15.41 0.75
C PRO A 77 -10.60 -16.48 1.01
N THR A 78 -9.39 -16.29 0.47
CA THR A 78 -8.28 -17.23 0.67
C THR A 78 -7.71 -17.16 2.10
N GLY A 79 -8.06 -16.13 2.87
CA GLY A 79 -7.45 -15.82 4.16
C GLY A 79 -6.06 -15.17 4.04
N SER A 80 -5.61 -14.93 2.81
CA SER A 80 -4.35 -14.25 2.51
C SER A 80 -4.52 -12.74 2.61
N LEU A 81 -3.39 -12.04 2.82
CA LEU A 81 -3.12 -10.59 2.72
C LEU A 81 -4.15 -9.61 3.33
N ASP A 82 -3.67 -8.43 3.72
CA ASP A 82 -4.45 -7.27 4.21
C ASP A 82 -5.27 -7.44 5.50
N ALA A 83 -5.60 -6.31 6.11
CA ALA A 83 -6.50 -6.17 7.26
C ALA A 83 -7.69 -5.26 6.92
N CYS A 84 -7.93 -5.02 5.62
CA CYS A 84 -8.96 -4.12 5.13
C CYS A 84 -9.65 -4.62 3.86
N TYR A 85 -10.83 -4.06 3.59
CA TYR A 85 -11.33 -3.92 2.23
C TYR A 85 -10.49 -2.88 1.47
N SER A 86 -10.21 -3.10 0.20
CA SER A 86 -9.41 -2.24 -0.65
C SER A 86 -10.05 -2.13 -2.03
N PHE A 87 -10.18 -0.91 -2.51
CA PHE A 87 -10.54 -0.65 -3.90
C PHE A 87 -9.83 0.60 -4.41
N SER A 88 -9.69 0.68 -5.73
CA SER A 88 -9.17 1.86 -6.41
C SER A 88 -10.23 2.47 -7.34
N PHE A 89 -10.18 3.79 -7.45
CA PHE A 89 -11.11 4.62 -8.20
C PHE A 89 -10.31 5.52 -9.14
N SER A 90 -10.38 5.23 -10.44
CA SER A 90 -9.63 5.98 -11.45
C SER A 90 -10.44 7.13 -12.01
N LEU A 91 -9.86 8.33 -11.94
CA LEU A 91 -10.43 9.56 -12.46
C LEU A 91 -9.97 9.75 -13.91
N ALA A 92 -10.87 9.46 -14.86
CA ALA A 92 -10.56 9.53 -16.29
C ALA A 92 -10.03 10.91 -16.73
N ALA A 93 -10.50 11.99 -16.10
CA ALA A 93 -10.12 13.36 -16.44
C ALA A 93 -8.69 13.73 -16.03
N THR A 94 -8.15 13.14 -14.97
CA THR A 94 -6.86 13.55 -14.38
C THR A 94 -5.77 12.48 -14.52
N GLY A 95 -6.13 11.25 -14.86
CA GLY A 95 -5.20 10.11 -14.87
C GLY A 95 -4.71 9.73 -13.46
N ARG A 96 -5.35 10.26 -12.41
CA ARG A 96 -5.05 9.94 -11.01
C ARG A 96 -5.96 8.81 -10.53
N THR A 97 -5.44 8.03 -9.60
CA THR A 97 -6.18 6.94 -8.96
C THR A 97 -6.28 7.22 -7.48
N LEU A 98 -7.51 7.27 -6.96
CA LEU A 98 -7.76 7.29 -5.53
C LEU A 98 -7.82 5.85 -5.01
N TRP A 99 -7.13 5.59 -3.92
CA TRP A 99 -7.19 4.31 -3.22
C TRP A 99 -7.96 4.48 -1.93
N PHE A 100 -8.89 3.56 -1.69
CA PHE A 100 -9.70 3.52 -0.49
C PHE A 100 -9.42 2.21 0.22
N LYS A 101 -9.11 2.29 1.51
CA LYS A 101 -8.92 1.12 2.36
C LYS A 101 -9.77 1.24 3.61
N ILE A 102 -10.61 0.24 3.89
CA ILE A 102 -11.53 0.21 5.04
C ILE A 102 -11.15 -0.96 5.93
N SER A 103 -10.61 -0.68 7.12
CA SER A 103 -10.22 -1.73 8.05
C SER A 103 -11.45 -2.51 8.51
N PHE A 104 -11.33 -3.84 8.54
CA PHE A 104 -12.34 -4.69 9.19
C PHE A 104 -11.91 -5.09 10.62
N LEU A 105 -10.73 -4.64 11.07
CA LEU A 105 -10.25 -4.84 12.44
C LEU A 105 -10.60 -3.67 13.37
N ALA A 106 -10.67 -2.46 12.83
CA ALA A 106 -11.03 -1.24 13.54
C ALA A 106 -11.98 -0.37 12.68
N PRO A 107 -12.83 0.49 13.27
CA PRO A 107 -13.81 1.28 12.53
C PRO A 107 -13.18 2.51 11.89
N TYR A 108 -12.17 2.29 11.05
CA TYR A 108 -11.42 3.33 10.36
C TYR A 108 -11.26 3.03 8.88
N TYR A 109 -11.24 4.08 8.08
CA TYR A 109 -10.83 4.01 6.68
C TYR A 109 -9.74 5.04 6.38
N ILE A 110 -9.01 4.80 5.30
CA ILE A 110 -8.06 5.75 4.73
C ILE A 110 -8.34 5.92 3.25
N VAL A 111 -7.92 7.07 2.76
CA VAL A 111 -7.94 7.43 1.34
C VAL A 111 -6.66 8.16 1.02
N TYR A 112 -6.07 7.82 -0.12
CA TYR A 112 -4.89 8.50 -0.65
C TYR A 112 -4.94 8.51 -2.17
N GLY A 113 -4.41 9.57 -2.76
CA GLY A 113 -4.09 9.62 -4.17
C GLY A 113 -2.83 8.82 -4.44
N TYR A 114 -2.85 8.06 -5.52
CA TYR A 114 -1.69 7.38 -6.07
C TYR A 114 -1.41 7.96 -7.45
N ARG A 115 -0.17 8.40 -7.67
CA ARG A 115 0.33 8.72 -9.00
C ARG A 115 1.61 7.95 -9.27
N ARG A 116 1.70 7.38 -10.46
CA ARG A 116 2.91 6.79 -10.99
C ARG A 116 3.53 7.79 -11.96
N VAL A 117 4.73 8.27 -11.64
CA VAL A 117 5.48 9.18 -12.51
C VAL A 117 6.59 8.38 -13.16
N GLN A 118 6.59 8.39 -14.48
CA GLN A 118 7.61 7.73 -15.26
C GLN A 118 8.77 8.70 -15.47
N PHE A 119 9.93 8.36 -14.93
CA PHE A 119 11.16 9.11 -15.13
C PHE A 119 12.02 8.43 -16.19
N VAL A 120 12.59 9.25 -17.06
CA VAL A 120 13.62 8.83 -18.00
C VAL A 120 14.93 9.45 -17.53
N ARG A 121 15.86 8.62 -17.03
CA ARG A 121 17.21 9.06 -16.67
C ARG A 121 18.25 8.24 -17.42
N GLN A 122 19.45 8.79 -17.54
CA GLN A 122 20.59 7.99 -17.98
C GLN A 122 20.94 6.98 -16.87
N PRO A 123 21.12 5.69 -17.19
CA PRO A 123 21.53 4.69 -16.21
C PRO A 123 22.87 5.05 -15.57
N GLU A 124 22.90 5.13 -14.23
CA GLU A 124 24.13 5.36 -13.46
C GLU A 124 25.01 4.10 -13.35
N ARG A 125 24.40 2.92 -13.54
CA ARG A 125 25.08 1.62 -13.55
C ARG A 125 24.50 0.74 -14.63
N PHE A 126 25.37 0.00 -15.31
CA PHE A 126 25.02 -0.90 -16.39
C PHE A 126 25.29 -2.34 -15.96
N ARG A 127 24.33 -3.23 -16.23
CA ARG A 127 24.50 -4.66 -16.00
C ARG A 127 25.16 -5.29 -17.21
N THR A 128 26.34 -5.87 -17.04
CA THR A 128 27.03 -6.65 -18.08
C THR A 128 27.20 -8.11 -17.65
N VAL A 129 27.30 -9.02 -18.61
CA VAL A 129 27.52 -10.45 -18.36
C VAL A 129 28.80 -10.86 -19.05
N VAL A 130 29.79 -11.31 -18.27
CA VAL A 130 31.09 -11.80 -18.78
C VAL A 130 31.27 -13.24 -18.30
N GLY A 131 31.39 -14.20 -19.22
CA GLY A 131 31.55 -15.61 -18.89
C GLY A 131 30.42 -16.20 -18.03
N GLY A 132 29.18 -15.72 -18.19
CA GLY A 132 28.02 -16.12 -17.39
C GLY A 132 27.90 -15.44 -16.02
N THR A 133 28.89 -14.63 -15.62
CA THR A 133 28.89 -13.87 -14.36
C THR A 133 28.35 -12.46 -14.59
N LYS A 134 27.46 -11.98 -13.71
CA LYS A 134 26.82 -10.65 -13.80
C LYS A 134 27.65 -9.61 -13.05
N PHE A 135 27.97 -8.50 -13.72
CA PHE A 135 28.68 -7.35 -13.14
C PHE A 135 27.82 -6.08 -13.27
N PHE A 136 27.94 -5.18 -12.30
CA PHE A 136 27.40 -3.83 -12.37
C PHE A 136 28.55 -2.85 -12.54
N VAL A 137 28.60 -2.13 -13.66
CA VAL A 137 29.65 -1.15 -13.95
C VAL A 137 29.07 0.26 -13.95
N PRO A 138 29.73 1.24 -13.28
CA PRO A 138 29.24 2.62 -13.23
C PRO A 138 29.51 3.42 -14.53
N ARG A 139 30.28 2.86 -15.47
CA ARG A 139 30.59 3.50 -16.75
C ARG A 139 29.72 2.94 -17.87
N SER A 140 29.37 3.81 -18.81
CA SER A 140 28.63 3.44 -20.01
C SER A 140 29.31 2.29 -20.76
N PRO A 141 28.58 1.26 -21.20
CA PRO A 141 29.09 0.20 -22.08
C PRO A 141 29.48 0.74 -23.46
N ARG A 142 29.32 2.06 -23.69
CA ARG A 142 29.82 2.80 -24.85
C ARG A 142 31.25 3.30 -24.72
N ASP A 143 32.02 2.89 -23.70
CA ASP A 143 33.46 3.08 -23.74
C ASP A 143 33.99 2.38 -25.01
N PRO A 144 34.55 3.11 -25.99
CA PRO A 144 34.97 2.52 -27.26
C PRO A 144 36.06 1.44 -27.09
N ARG A 145 36.63 1.32 -25.89
CA ARG A 145 37.56 0.26 -25.52
C ARG A 145 36.87 -1.08 -25.20
N LEU A 146 35.53 -1.13 -25.12
CA LEU A 146 34.78 -2.29 -24.61
C LEU A 146 33.69 -2.86 -25.54
N VAL A 147 33.19 -2.15 -26.57
CA VAL A 147 32.14 -2.68 -27.49
C VAL A 147 32.26 -2.11 -28.92
N SER A 148 31.98 -2.94 -29.94
CA SER A 148 32.13 -2.63 -31.38
C SER A 148 30.85 -2.24 -32.14
N ASN A 149 29.67 -2.21 -31.50
CA ASN A 149 28.39 -1.78 -32.12
C ASN A 149 27.58 -0.90 -31.15
N SER A 150 27.19 0.31 -31.56
CA SER A 150 26.67 1.40 -30.72
C SER A 150 25.16 1.67 -30.80
N ASP A 151 24.41 0.90 -31.59
CA ASP A 151 23.09 1.33 -32.08
C ASP A 151 21.89 0.75 -31.31
N GLU A 152 22.04 0.51 -30.00
CA GLU A 152 20.91 0.15 -29.14
C GLU A 152 20.39 1.37 -28.36
N GLU A 153 19.17 1.80 -28.68
CA GLU A 153 18.40 2.84 -27.98
C GLU A 153 18.19 2.54 -26.49
N ARG A 154 18.15 1.24 -26.12
CA ARG A 154 18.06 0.77 -24.72
C ARG A 154 19.28 1.10 -23.86
N LEU A 155 20.36 1.63 -24.45
CA LEU A 155 21.60 1.99 -23.76
C LEU A 155 21.71 3.49 -23.42
N THR A 156 20.79 4.34 -23.89
CA THR A 156 20.82 5.80 -23.61
C THR A 156 20.04 6.19 -22.37
N SER A 157 18.98 5.47 -22.06
CA SER A 157 18.05 5.83 -21.00
C SER A 157 17.42 4.60 -20.37
N VAL A 158 17.25 4.65 -19.06
CA VAL A 158 16.40 3.72 -18.33
C VAL A 158 15.17 4.48 -17.94
N THR A 159 14.03 3.89 -18.26
CA THR A 159 12.76 4.35 -17.76
C THR A 159 12.50 3.63 -16.45
N PHE A 160 12.30 4.38 -15.38
CA PHE A 160 11.85 3.83 -14.10
C PHE A 160 10.62 4.59 -13.64
N ASP A 161 9.77 3.88 -12.92
CA ASP A 161 8.55 4.46 -12.40
C ASP A 161 8.72 4.73 -10.92
N GLU A 162 8.46 5.96 -10.52
CA GLU A 162 8.38 6.34 -9.11
C GLU A 162 6.90 6.47 -8.73
N SER A 163 6.56 5.90 -7.57
CA SER A 163 5.20 5.92 -7.04
C SER A 163 5.12 6.99 -5.96
N TYR A 164 4.14 7.87 -6.05
CA TYR A 164 3.88 8.87 -5.02
C TYR A 164 2.50 8.62 -4.41
N ILE A 165 2.47 8.60 -3.08
CA ILE A 165 1.25 8.52 -2.27
C ILE A 165 1.00 9.90 -1.67
N ASP A 166 -0.22 10.39 -1.78
CA ASP A 166 -0.61 11.70 -1.29
C ASP A 166 -1.92 11.62 -0.51
N PHE A 167 -1.93 12.11 0.73
CA PHE A 167 -3.14 12.20 1.54
C PHE A 167 -3.92 13.50 1.30
N GLU A 168 -3.25 14.50 0.72
CA GLU A 168 -3.83 15.77 0.31
C GLU A 168 -4.37 15.63 -1.12
N LEU A 169 -5.70 15.55 -1.22
CA LEU A 169 -6.36 15.39 -2.51
C LEU A 169 -6.58 16.75 -3.17
N SER A 170 -6.51 16.78 -4.49
CA SER A 170 -6.76 18.01 -5.26
C SER A 170 -8.24 18.42 -5.19
N ALA A 171 -8.53 19.68 -5.52
CA ALA A 171 -9.91 20.19 -5.55
C ALA A 171 -10.84 19.37 -6.47
N ASP A 172 -10.30 18.78 -7.53
CA ASP A 172 -11.06 17.94 -8.47
C ASP A 172 -11.37 16.55 -7.89
N GLU A 173 -10.59 16.08 -6.92
CA GLU A 173 -10.75 14.78 -6.26
C GLU A 173 -11.75 14.85 -5.09
N LEU A 174 -11.88 16.01 -4.46
CA LEU A 174 -12.73 16.22 -3.27
C LEU A 174 -14.20 15.80 -3.47
N PRO A 175 -14.90 16.13 -4.57
CA PRO A 175 -16.30 15.74 -4.73
C PRO A 175 -16.52 14.23 -4.75
N TYR A 176 -15.58 13.48 -5.34
CA TYR A 176 -15.60 12.01 -5.38
C TYR A 176 -15.32 11.45 -3.99
N LEU A 177 -14.27 11.96 -3.34
CA LEU A 177 -13.93 11.61 -1.98
C LEU A 177 -15.13 11.81 -1.05
N GLU A 178 -15.74 12.99 -1.03
CA GLU A 178 -16.82 13.34 -0.10
C GLU A 178 -18.04 12.42 -0.24
N TRP A 179 -18.39 12.04 -1.46
CA TRP A 179 -19.51 11.14 -1.70
C TRP A 179 -19.16 9.72 -1.27
N ILE A 180 -17.99 9.21 -1.69
CA ILE A 180 -17.54 7.84 -1.40
C ILE A 180 -17.31 7.67 0.11
N ALA A 181 -16.67 8.64 0.75
CA ALA A 181 -16.45 8.68 2.19
C ALA A 181 -17.77 8.58 2.96
N ARG A 182 -18.76 9.41 2.62
CA ARG A 182 -20.09 9.35 3.26
C ARG A 182 -20.75 8.00 3.09
N ASP A 183 -20.63 7.36 1.93
CA ASP A 183 -21.23 6.05 1.68
C ASP A 183 -20.47 4.93 2.43
N ILE A 184 -19.14 5.03 2.57
CA ILE A 184 -18.31 4.16 3.41
C ILE A 184 -18.74 4.28 4.88
N GLU A 185 -18.81 5.50 5.41
CA GLU A 185 -19.18 5.79 6.80
C GLU A 185 -20.60 5.30 7.10
N ALA A 186 -21.55 5.49 6.18
CA ALA A 186 -22.91 4.99 6.33
C ALA A 186 -22.99 3.45 6.29
N THR A 187 -22.12 2.79 5.51
CA THR A 187 -22.14 1.33 5.33
C THR A 187 -21.48 0.59 6.50
N PHE A 188 -20.35 1.10 6.98
CA PHE A 188 -19.49 0.41 7.93
C PHE A 188 -19.45 1.09 9.31
N GLY A 189 -20.00 2.29 9.46
CA GLY A 189 -19.95 3.04 10.71
C GLY A 189 -18.52 3.42 11.13
N CYS A 190 -17.61 3.55 10.17
CA CYS A 190 -16.22 3.95 10.40
C CYS A 190 -16.03 5.48 10.30
N GLU A 191 -14.82 5.96 10.57
CA GLU A 191 -14.40 7.36 10.33
C GLU A 191 -13.03 7.40 9.63
N ARG A 192 -12.67 8.51 9.00
CA ARG A 192 -11.34 8.66 8.37
C ARG A 192 -10.27 8.65 9.45
N MET A 193 -9.27 7.79 9.33
CA MET A 193 -8.12 7.80 10.23
C MET A 193 -7.26 9.05 9.99
N PRO A 194 -6.93 9.84 11.03
CA PRO A 194 -5.96 10.92 10.91
C PRO A 194 -4.57 10.38 10.56
N PRO A 195 -3.83 11.00 9.62
CA PRO A 195 -2.50 10.54 9.24
C PRO A 195 -1.52 10.41 10.40
N GLU A 196 -1.60 11.31 11.37
CA GLU A 196 -0.72 11.37 12.55
C GLU A 196 -0.87 10.13 13.44
N ILE A 197 -2.06 9.50 13.41
CA ILE A 197 -2.32 8.26 14.13
C ILE A 197 -1.85 7.06 13.30
N GLY A 198 -2.14 7.07 12.00
CA GLY A 198 -1.77 5.97 11.11
C GLY A 198 -0.27 5.71 11.01
N VAL A 199 0.55 6.77 11.18
CA VAL A 199 2.03 6.67 11.16
C VAL A 199 2.67 6.27 12.49
N VAL A 200 1.87 6.10 13.56
CA VAL A 200 2.41 5.63 14.85
C VAL A 200 3.02 4.25 14.69
N LEU A 201 4.26 4.10 15.18
CA LEU A 201 5.01 2.85 15.14
C LEU A 201 4.42 1.81 16.10
N VAL A 202 4.45 0.55 15.66
CA VAL A 202 4.17 -0.67 16.41
C VAL A 202 5.44 -1.52 16.37
N PRO A 203 6.48 -1.13 17.12
CA PRO A 203 7.85 -1.60 16.90
C PRO A 203 8.05 -3.09 17.21
N ASP A 204 7.14 -3.68 17.97
CA ASP A 204 7.17 -5.07 18.40
C ASP A 204 6.35 -5.99 17.49
N VAL A 205 5.81 -5.50 16.38
CA VAL A 205 5.04 -6.30 15.40
C VAL A 205 5.73 -6.28 14.03
N THR A 206 5.65 -7.40 13.32
CA THR A 206 6.12 -7.53 11.94
C THR A 206 4.94 -7.78 11.01
N VAL A 207 4.84 -6.96 9.95
CA VAL A 207 3.74 -7.01 8.97
C VAL A 207 4.32 -7.01 7.57
N ASN A 208 4.32 -8.16 6.89
CA ASN A 208 4.52 -8.29 5.44
C ASN A 208 5.66 -7.41 4.83
N LEU A 209 6.91 -7.84 5.02
CA LEU A 209 8.14 -7.44 4.32
C LEU A 209 9.02 -6.27 4.84
N PRO A 210 8.62 -5.32 5.70
CA PRO A 210 9.61 -4.50 6.40
C PRO A 210 10.25 -5.29 7.54
N THR A 211 11.50 -4.92 7.85
CA THR A 211 12.24 -5.29 9.06
C THR A 211 11.45 -4.94 10.33
N VAL A 212 11.67 -5.70 11.41
CA VAL A 212 11.16 -5.34 12.74
C VAL A 212 11.47 -3.90 13.10
N GLY A 213 10.53 -3.24 13.76
CA GLY A 213 10.68 -1.88 14.30
C GLY A 213 10.02 -0.79 13.46
N ASP A 214 9.69 -1.08 12.19
CA ASP A 214 9.19 -0.09 11.24
C ASP A 214 7.67 -0.18 10.99
N ALA A 215 7.00 -1.22 11.51
CA ALA A 215 5.57 -1.40 11.33
C ALA A 215 4.79 -0.21 11.90
N ARG A 216 3.80 0.27 11.15
CA ARG A 216 2.90 1.35 11.57
C ARG A 216 1.48 0.84 11.76
N LEU A 217 0.65 1.62 12.45
CA LEU A 217 -0.79 1.33 12.51
C LEU A 217 -1.42 1.19 11.12
N TYR A 218 -0.93 1.91 10.11
CA TYR A 218 -1.36 1.72 8.72
C TYR A 218 -1.09 0.31 8.17
N ASP A 219 0.10 -0.23 8.45
CA ASP A 219 0.51 -1.55 7.96
C ASP A 219 -0.30 -2.66 8.64
N CYS A 220 -0.60 -2.47 9.93
CA CYS A 220 -1.37 -3.42 10.74
C CYS A 220 -2.88 -3.37 10.46
N LEU A 221 -3.46 -2.20 10.16
CA LEU A 221 -4.92 -2.05 10.02
C LEU A 221 -5.41 -2.08 8.57
N PHE A 222 -4.54 -1.84 7.60
CA PHE A 222 -4.92 -1.77 6.18
C PHE A 222 -4.09 -2.72 5.32
N THR A 223 -2.87 -2.33 4.95
CA THR A 223 -1.96 -3.16 4.15
C THR A 223 -0.52 -2.76 4.43
N ALA A 224 0.37 -3.74 4.44
CA ALA A 224 1.81 -3.49 4.30
C ALA A 224 2.14 -3.39 2.81
N GLY A 225 2.92 -2.40 2.40
CA GLY A 225 3.43 -2.29 1.03
C GLY A 225 3.35 -0.90 0.41
N ALA A 226 2.74 0.07 1.09
CA ALA A 226 2.82 1.48 0.72
C ALA A 226 3.95 2.15 1.52
N GLU A 227 4.91 2.80 0.85
CA GLU A 227 5.80 3.75 1.51
C GLU A 227 4.97 4.98 1.90
N TRP A 228 4.47 4.99 3.13
CA TRP A 228 3.67 6.08 3.67
C TRP A 228 4.57 7.28 3.95
N VAL A 229 4.57 8.25 3.04
CA VAL A 229 5.27 9.53 3.24
C VAL A 229 4.34 10.47 4.04
N PRO A 230 4.82 11.14 5.11
CA PRO A 230 4.06 12.19 5.77
C PRO A 230 3.64 13.28 4.78
N SER A 231 2.49 13.93 5.00
CA SER A 231 2.19 15.18 4.29
C SER A 231 3.34 16.15 4.52
N SER A 232 3.82 16.76 3.44
CA SER A 232 4.95 17.70 3.46
C SER A 232 4.59 19.00 4.19
N GLY A 233 4.51 18.92 5.52
CA GLY A 233 4.33 20.04 6.44
C GLY A 233 5.61 20.40 7.21
N GLU A 234 6.68 19.61 7.09
CA GLU A 234 7.97 19.92 7.71
C GLU A 234 9.05 20.05 6.64
N CYS A 235 9.25 21.29 6.17
CA CYS A 235 10.53 21.71 5.64
C CYS A 235 11.60 21.51 6.73
N GLN A 236 12.33 20.39 6.69
CA GLN A 236 13.64 20.33 7.31
C GLN A 236 14.61 21.13 6.45
N GLN A 237 14.79 22.41 6.80
CA GLN A 237 16.04 23.11 6.53
C GLN A 237 17.10 22.57 7.48
N VAL A 238 18.13 21.94 6.93
CA VAL A 238 19.50 21.96 7.48
C VAL A 238 20.46 22.14 6.33
#